data_AF-A0A229TNI6-F1
#
_entry.id   AF-A0A229TNI6-F1
#
_cell.length_a   1.000
_cell.length_b   1.000
_cell.length_c   1.000
_cell.angle_alpha   90.00
_cell.angle_beta   90.00
_cell.angle_gamma   90.00
#
_symmetry.space_group_name_H-M   'P 1'
#
loop_
_entity.id
_entity.type
_entity.pdbx_description
1 polymer ?
#
loop_
_entity_poly.entity_id
_entity_poly.type
_entity_poly.pdbx_seq_one_letter_code
_entity_poly.pdbx_strand_id
1 'polypeptide(L)'
;MANRPALAVLFADNGPALLDDLAPSFLDAVEGTLQQHQHGFARTGNPRYDRLVSSLLEQLSHSPEWAPPVSTHFTALLDQVLRFLHVRFDAQADLYGTITRYLGPCPPDEDGKPRLWPEETIQDDLHQHLSIALTPGTIQREVIDIASGRTDITYTPQPGNRFVAEIKRRSSKATRIAVERDYLPQATNYTATGPPFGILIVGDHGPHTAGYTSLDDSVWITPVTRSPTETPRLMVIGVLPIGRPTPSDVTTPASERKYDRAPRQRTRRKGSDGELPLH
;
A
#
# COMPACT_ATOMS: atom_id res chain seq x y z
N MET A 1 -33.85 -1.29 -17.23
CA MET A 1 -32.99 -0.20 -16.69
C MET A 1 -32.80 -0.23 -15.17
N ALA A 2 -33.67 -0.86 -14.36
CA ALA A 2 -33.56 -0.84 -12.89
C ALA A 2 -32.20 -1.32 -12.31
N ASN A 3 -31.42 -2.09 -13.07
CA ASN A 3 -30.09 -2.58 -12.66
C ASN A 3 -28.90 -1.81 -13.29
N ARG A 4 -29.13 -0.69 -13.99
CA ARG A 4 -28.10 0.09 -14.72
C ARG A 4 -28.30 1.60 -14.52
N PRO A 5 -28.03 2.11 -13.30
CA PRO A 5 -28.37 3.48 -12.93
C PRO A 5 -27.54 4.56 -13.65
N ALA A 6 -26.27 4.31 -13.99
CA ALA A 6 -25.44 5.31 -14.67
C ALA A 6 -25.90 5.56 -16.10
N LEU A 7 -26.25 4.49 -16.83
CA LEU A 7 -26.91 4.55 -18.14
C LEU A 7 -28.27 5.26 -18.04
N ALA A 8 -29.07 4.96 -17.01
CA ALA A 8 -30.37 5.60 -16.83
C ALA A 8 -30.25 7.13 -16.67
N VAL A 9 -29.20 7.62 -16.00
CA VAL A 9 -28.90 9.07 -15.90
C VAL A 9 -28.48 9.64 -17.26
N LEU A 10 -27.63 8.92 -18.00
CA LEU A 10 -27.10 9.40 -19.30
C LEU A 10 -28.19 9.52 -20.38
N PHE A 11 -29.18 8.64 -20.35
CA PHE A 11 -30.25 8.54 -21.34
C PHE A 11 -31.62 9.02 -20.82
N ALA A 12 -31.64 9.73 -19.67
CA ALA A 12 -32.86 10.16 -18.99
C ALA A 12 -33.82 10.97 -19.90
N ASP A 13 -33.26 11.71 -20.87
CA ASP A 13 -34.05 12.58 -21.76
C ASP A 13 -34.22 12.04 -23.18
N ASN A 14 -33.47 11.02 -23.62
CA ASN A 14 -33.57 10.46 -24.97
C ASN A 14 -33.08 9.01 -25.06
N GLY A 15 -34.00 8.06 -25.26
CA GLY A 15 -33.69 6.78 -25.92
C GLY A 15 -33.66 5.50 -25.07
N PRO A 16 -34.80 5.05 -24.49
CA PRO A 16 -34.94 3.65 -24.09
C PRO A 16 -34.80 2.70 -25.31
N ALA A 17 -35.36 3.10 -26.46
CA ALA A 17 -35.40 2.30 -27.68
C ALA A 17 -34.03 2.04 -28.33
N LEU A 18 -33.02 2.89 -28.07
CA LEU A 18 -31.66 2.70 -28.62
C LEU A 18 -30.89 1.60 -27.86
N LEU A 19 -31.26 1.36 -26.59
CA LEU A 19 -30.56 0.43 -25.71
C LEU A 19 -31.16 -0.98 -25.78
N ASP A 20 -32.41 -1.12 -26.22
CA ASP A 20 -33.11 -2.40 -26.33
C ASP A 20 -32.50 -3.33 -27.40
N ASP A 21 -31.87 -2.77 -28.43
CA ASP A 21 -31.21 -3.51 -29.53
C ASP A 21 -29.75 -3.91 -29.21
N LEU A 22 -29.20 -3.45 -28.08
CA LEU A 22 -27.82 -3.72 -27.70
C LEU A 22 -27.71 -4.95 -26.80
N ALA A 23 -26.64 -5.74 -26.99
CA ALA A 23 -26.39 -6.91 -26.19
C ALA A 23 -26.26 -6.56 -24.70
N PRO A 24 -26.87 -7.32 -23.77
CA PRO A 24 -26.80 -7.04 -22.33
C PRO A 24 -25.38 -6.93 -21.79
N SER A 25 -24.44 -7.74 -22.29
CA SER A 25 -23.03 -7.69 -21.91
C SER A 25 -22.33 -6.40 -22.33
N PHE A 26 -22.71 -5.83 -23.47
CA PHE A 26 -22.22 -4.53 -23.91
C PHE A 26 -22.79 -3.43 -23.02
N LEU A 27 -24.08 -3.47 -22.70
CA LEU A 27 -24.70 -2.53 -21.78
C LEU A 27 -24.09 -2.61 -20.37
N ASP A 28 -23.76 -3.81 -19.88
CA ASP A 28 -23.05 -3.99 -18.61
C ASP A 28 -21.62 -3.44 -18.67
N ALA A 29 -20.93 -3.58 -19.80
CA ALA A 29 -19.60 -2.99 -20.02
C ALA A 29 -19.65 -1.45 -20.09
N VAL A 30 -20.65 -0.87 -20.76
CA VAL A 30 -20.85 0.59 -20.83
C VAL A 30 -21.28 1.14 -19.48
N GLU A 31 -22.22 0.50 -18.78
CA GLU A 31 -22.58 0.83 -17.40
C GLU A 31 -21.35 0.78 -16.49
N GLY A 32 -20.53 -0.26 -16.61
CA GLY A 32 -19.25 -0.38 -15.92
C GLY A 32 -18.32 0.80 -16.23
N THR A 33 -18.17 1.16 -17.50
CA THR A 33 -17.31 2.28 -17.95
C THR A 33 -17.84 3.63 -17.46
N LEU A 34 -19.15 3.86 -17.51
CA LEU A 34 -19.79 5.08 -17.01
C LEU A 34 -19.67 5.17 -15.49
N GLN A 35 -19.87 4.07 -14.78
CA GLN A 35 -19.59 4.00 -13.35
C GLN A 35 -18.11 4.28 -13.08
N GLN A 36 -17.17 3.72 -13.85
CA GLN A 36 -15.74 4.02 -13.69
C GLN A 36 -15.44 5.52 -13.89
N HIS A 37 -16.07 6.13 -14.89
CA HIS A 37 -15.92 7.57 -15.16
C HIS A 37 -16.58 8.44 -14.07
N GLN A 38 -17.74 8.04 -13.54
CA GLN A 38 -18.43 8.73 -12.45
C GLN A 38 -17.67 8.62 -11.12
N HIS A 39 -17.11 7.45 -10.84
CA HIS A 39 -16.34 7.22 -9.62
C HIS A 39 -14.89 7.70 -9.74
N GLY A 40 -14.37 7.91 -10.95
CA GLY A 40 -13.00 8.36 -11.24
C GLY A 40 -11.93 7.26 -11.15
N PHE A 41 -12.30 5.98 -11.09
CA PHE A 41 -11.37 4.84 -11.05
C PHE A 41 -11.91 3.59 -11.75
N ALA A 42 -11.01 2.74 -12.26
CA ALA A 42 -11.37 1.49 -12.92
C ALA A 42 -11.55 0.34 -11.90
N ARG A 43 -12.72 -0.30 -11.84
CA ARG A 43 -12.89 -1.54 -11.04
C ARG A 43 -11.88 -2.59 -11.48
N THR A 44 -11.30 -3.27 -10.50
CA THR A 44 -10.28 -4.31 -10.71
C THR A 44 -10.88 -5.69 -10.97
N GLY A 45 -12.15 -5.88 -10.63
CA GLY A 45 -12.78 -7.21 -10.59
C GLY A 45 -12.45 -7.97 -9.30
N ASN A 46 -11.60 -7.42 -8.43
CA ASN A 46 -11.41 -7.92 -7.07
C ASN A 46 -12.44 -7.24 -6.14
N PRO A 47 -13.50 -7.96 -5.70
CA PRO A 47 -14.59 -7.35 -4.94
C PRO A 47 -14.17 -6.84 -3.56
N ARG A 48 -13.05 -7.33 -3.02
CA ARG A 48 -12.52 -6.85 -1.74
C ARG A 48 -11.83 -5.50 -1.93
N TYR A 49 -10.95 -5.41 -2.92
CA TYR A 49 -10.29 -4.16 -3.30
C TYR A 49 -11.31 -3.09 -3.71
N ASP A 50 -12.24 -3.43 -4.61
CA ASP A 50 -13.22 -2.47 -5.13
C ASP A 50 -14.11 -1.92 -3.98
N ARG A 51 -14.48 -2.74 -2.99
CA ARG A 51 -15.21 -2.28 -1.79
C ARG A 51 -14.38 -1.36 -0.90
N LEU A 52 -13.09 -1.65 -0.72
CA LEU A 52 -12.19 -0.79 0.05
C LEU A 52 -12.11 0.61 -0.59
N VAL A 53 -11.87 0.68 -1.90
CA VAL A 53 -11.81 1.95 -2.64
C VAL A 53 -13.13 2.70 -2.51
N SER A 54 -14.27 2.04 -2.77
CA SER A 54 -15.59 2.67 -2.65
C SER A 54 -15.86 3.21 -1.25
N SER A 55 -15.53 2.45 -0.19
CA SER A 55 -15.74 2.87 1.20
C SER A 55 -14.89 4.09 1.58
N LEU A 56 -13.64 4.16 1.10
CA LEU A 56 -12.77 5.31 1.35
C LEU A 56 -13.26 6.55 0.61
N LEU A 57 -13.66 6.42 -0.66
CA LEU A 57 -14.20 7.53 -1.44
C LEU A 57 -15.54 8.04 -0.88
N GLU A 58 -16.41 7.14 -0.42
CA GLU A 58 -17.63 7.52 0.27
C GLU A 58 -17.32 8.36 1.53
N GLN A 59 -16.39 7.92 2.37
CA GLN A 59 -15.96 8.70 3.53
C GLN A 59 -15.36 10.07 3.15
N LEU A 60 -14.50 10.12 2.14
CA LEU A 60 -13.91 11.38 1.65
C LEU A 60 -14.97 12.34 1.13
N SER A 61 -16.03 11.81 0.51
CA SER A 61 -17.11 12.62 -0.08
C SER A 61 -17.95 13.39 0.93
N HIS A 62 -17.86 13.06 2.22
CA HIS A 62 -18.50 13.82 3.29
C HIS A 62 -17.77 15.15 3.61
N SER A 63 -16.55 15.36 3.11
CA SER A 63 -15.86 16.65 3.23
C SER A 63 -16.50 17.69 2.31
N PRO A 64 -16.77 18.92 2.78
CA PRO A 64 -17.27 20.00 1.92
C PRO A 64 -16.27 20.39 0.80
N GLU A 65 -14.99 20.06 0.98
CA GLU A 65 -13.92 20.32 0.00
C GLU A 65 -13.82 19.21 -1.07
N TRP A 66 -14.65 18.16 -0.98
CA TRP A 66 -14.71 17.07 -1.95
C TRP A 66 -15.55 17.46 -3.18
N ALA A 67 -15.04 18.41 -3.96
CA ALA A 67 -15.66 18.88 -5.20
C ALA A 67 -14.69 18.78 -6.39
N PRO A 68 -15.18 18.63 -7.64
CA PRO A 68 -14.31 18.73 -8.81
C PRO A 68 -13.63 20.11 -8.89
N PRO A 69 -12.36 20.19 -9.36
CA PRO A 69 -11.53 19.09 -9.85
C PRO A 69 -10.74 18.35 -8.75
N VAL A 70 -10.83 18.78 -7.49
CA VAL A 70 -10.09 18.19 -6.36
C VAL A 70 -10.45 16.71 -6.18
N SER A 71 -11.74 16.39 -6.13
CA SER A 71 -12.21 15.01 -5.96
C SER A 71 -11.73 14.10 -7.08
N THR A 72 -11.83 14.54 -8.34
CA THR A 72 -11.37 13.77 -9.52
C THR A 72 -9.88 13.45 -9.42
N HIS A 73 -9.05 14.44 -9.13
CA HIS A 73 -7.61 14.24 -9.06
C HIS A 73 -7.18 13.42 -7.84
N PHE A 74 -7.79 13.67 -6.68
CA PHE A 74 -7.45 12.91 -5.48
C PHE A 74 -7.89 11.45 -5.60
N THR A 75 -9.04 11.18 -6.22
CA THR A 75 -9.46 9.81 -6.56
C THR A 75 -8.42 9.12 -7.43
N ALA A 76 -7.93 9.77 -8.49
CA ALA A 76 -6.93 9.18 -9.38
C ALA A 76 -5.63 8.84 -8.63
N LEU A 77 -5.15 9.75 -7.78
CA LEU A 77 -3.99 9.50 -6.92
C LEU A 77 -4.25 8.34 -5.94
N LEU A 78 -5.38 8.37 -5.25
CA LEU A 78 -5.75 7.38 -4.25
C LEU A 78 -5.87 5.99 -4.88
N ASP A 79 -6.52 5.84 -6.03
CA ASP A 79 -6.62 4.54 -6.72
C ASP A 79 -5.23 3.98 -7.04
N GLN A 80 -4.31 4.79 -7.57
CA GLN A 80 -2.95 4.29 -7.85
C GLN A 80 -2.18 3.93 -6.58
N VAL A 81 -2.33 4.70 -5.49
CA VAL A 81 -1.73 4.34 -4.20
C VAL A 81 -2.31 3.05 -3.63
N LEU A 82 -3.61 2.83 -3.74
CA LEU A 82 -4.23 1.60 -3.25
C LEU A 82 -3.84 0.40 -4.12
N ARG A 83 -3.73 0.55 -5.45
CA ARG A 83 -3.16 -0.47 -6.34
C ARG A 83 -1.72 -0.79 -5.97
N PHE A 84 -0.92 0.23 -5.71
CA PHE A 84 0.44 0.07 -5.23
C PHE A 84 0.47 -0.83 -4.00
N LEU A 85 -0.27 -0.46 -2.95
CA LEU A 85 -0.35 -1.26 -1.73
C LEU A 85 -0.82 -2.69 -2.02
N HIS A 86 -1.94 -2.84 -2.74
CA HIS A 86 -2.50 -4.13 -3.07
C HIS A 86 -1.48 -5.08 -3.73
N VAL A 87 -0.76 -4.59 -4.74
CA VAL A 87 0.28 -5.37 -5.42
C VAL A 87 1.42 -5.72 -4.46
N ARG A 88 1.90 -4.78 -3.63
CA ARG A 88 3.07 -5.01 -2.75
C ARG A 88 2.74 -5.88 -1.51
N PHE A 89 1.47 -5.94 -1.13
CA PHE A 89 0.97 -6.89 -0.13
C PHE A 89 1.10 -8.34 -0.59
N ASP A 90 0.82 -8.61 -1.87
CA ASP A 90 0.85 -9.97 -2.44
C ASP A 90 2.20 -10.33 -3.07
N ALA A 91 3.05 -9.34 -3.35
CA ALA A 91 4.32 -9.51 -4.03
C ALA A 91 5.38 -10.26 -3.20
N GLN A 92 6.23 -11.02 -3.89
CA GLN A 92 7.54 -11.43 -3.38
C GLN A 92 8.55 -10.28 -3.49
N ALA A 93 9.67 -10.39 -2.77
CA ALA A 93 10.72 -9.37 -2.76
C ALA A 93 11.36 -9.13 -4.13
N ASP A 94 11.31 -10.11 -5.03
CA ASP A 94 11.92 -10.08 -6.36
C ASP A 94 10.97 -9.66 -7.49
N LEU A 95 9.71 -9.29 -7.19
CA LEU A 95 8.69 -8.94 -8.21
C LEU A 95 9.22 -7.96 -9.29
N TYR A 96 9.87 -6.89 -8.86
CA TYR A 96 10.52 -5.90 -9.75
C TYR A 96 12.02 -5.78 -9.47
N GLY A 97 12.66 -6.90 -9.14
CA GLY A 97 14.10 -6.96 -8.86
C GLY A 97 14.50 -6.09 -7.66
N THR A 98 15.44 -5.17 -7.86
CA THR A 98 16.00 -4.36 -6.77
C THR A 98 14.99 -3.40 -6.16
N ILE A 99 14.00 -2.93 -6.94
CA ILE A 99 13.01 -1.93 -6.50
C ILE A 99 12.10 -2.48 -5.40
N THR A 100 11.66 -3.74 -5.51
CA THR A 100 10.76 -4.37 -4.51
C THR A 100 11.50 -5.17 -3.46
N ARG A 101 12.84 -5.18 -3.47
CA ARG A 101 13.64 -5.99 -2.55
C ARG A 101 13.34 -5.68 -1.09
N TYR A 102 12.89 -4.45 -0.80
CA TYR A 102 12.51 -4.01 0.53
C TYR A 102 11.32 -4.77 1.14
N LEU A 103 10.54 -5.47 0.33
CA LEU A 103 9.45 -6.33 0.82
C LEU A 103 9.99 -7.56 1.55
N GLY A 104 11.18 -8.06 1.19
CA GLY A 104 11.87 -9.18 1.84
C GLY A 104 12.81 -8.75 2.95
N PRO A 105 13.56 -9.68 3.57
CA PRO A 105 14.43 -9.35 4.69
C PRO A 105 15.55 -8.39 4.26
N CYS A 106 15.88 -7.43 5.11
CA CYS A 106 16.96 -6.50 4.86
C CYS A 106 18.31 -7.21 5.01
N PRO A 107 19.23 -7.11 4.02
CA PRO A 107 20.57 -7.66 4.16
C PRO A 107 21.29 -7.10 5.39
N PRO A 108 21.99 -7.95 6.16
CA PRO A 108 22.77 -7.46 7.29
C PRO A 108 23.86 -6.48 6.83
N ASP A 109 24.40 -5.69 7.76
CA ASP A 109 25.58 -4.86 7.49
C ASP A 109 26.86 -5.70 7.34
N GLU A 110 27.99 -5.03 7.10
CA GLU A 110 29.30 -5.67 6.94
C GLU A 110 29.74 -6.47 8.19
N ASP A 111 29.24 -6.09 9.37
CA ASP A 111 29.46 -6.79 10.65
C ASP A 111 28.47 -7.93 10.90
N GLY A 112 27.54 -8.18 9.97
CA GLY A 112 26.49 -9.19 10.12
C GLY A 112 25.30 -8.75 11.00
N LYS A 113 25.17 -7.48 11.37
CA LYS A 113 24.08 -7.00 12.23
C LYS A 113 22.79 -6.79 11.43
N PRO A 114 21.61 -7.09 12.02
CA PRO A 114 20.33 -6.83 11.38
C PRO A 114 20.17 -5.35 11.03
N ARG A 115 19.78 -5.09 9.78
CA ARG A 115 19.42 -3.75 9.30
C ARG A 115 17.92 -3.65 9.04
N LEU A 116 17.49 -2.42 8.84
CA LEU A 116 16.15 -2.08 8.40
C LEU A 116 16.28 -1.39 7.04
N TRP A 117 15.35 -1.68 6.14
CA TRP A 117 15.27 -0.94 4.88
C TRP A 117 15.10 0.56 5.14
N PRO A 118 15.71 1.47 4.36
CA PRO A 118 15.50 2.89 4.52
C PRO A 118 14.11 3.31 4.01
N GLU A 119 13.61 4.48 4.44
CA GLU A 119 12.32 5.02 3.94
C GLU A 119 12.35 5.26 2.43
N GLU A 120 13.50 5.69 1.92
CA GLU A 120 13.75 5.96 0.51
C GLU A 120 13.37 4.80 -0.42
N THR A 121 13.53 3.54 -0.01
CA THR A 121 13.15 2.42 -0.90
C THR A 121 11.66 2.38 -1.20
N ILE A 122 10.81 2.78 -0.25
CA ILE A 122 9.36 2.86 -0.47
C ILE A 122 9.03 4.10 -1.31
N GLN A 123 9.73 5.21 -1.05
CA GLN A 123 9.57 6.45 -1.81
C GLN A 123 9.88 6.24 -3.29
N ASP A 124 10.98 5.55 -3.60
CA ASP A 124 11.40 5.28 -4.98
C ASP A 124 10.43 4.36 -5.71
N ASP A 125 9.99 3.25 -5.09
CA ASP A 125 9.01 2.34 -5.71
C ASP A 125 7.66 3.04 -5.94
N LEU A 126 7.17 3.79 -4.96
CA LEU A 126 5.92 4.53 -5.10
C LEU A 126 6.02 5.63 -6.16
N HIS A 127 7.12 6.39 -6.16
CA HIS A 127 7.37 7.42 -7.17
C HIS A 127 7.42 6.83 -8.58
N GLN A 128 8.14 5.71 -8.78
CA GLN A 128 8.19 5.02 -10.06
C GLN A 128 6.80 4.53 -10.49
N HIS A 129 6.05 3.91 -9.59
CA HIS A 129 4.69 3.44 -9.87
C HIS A 129 3.76 4.58 -10.31
N LEU A 130 3.74 5.68 -9.55
CA LEU A 130 2.90 6.84 -9.85
C LEU A 130 3.33 7.56 -11.13
N SER A 131 4.64 7.67 -11.38
CA SER A 131 5.17 8.32 -12.59
C SER A 131 4.81 7.59 -13.88
N ILE A 132 4.60 6.27 -13.80
CA ILE A 132 4.13 5.45 -14.92
C ILE A 132 2.61 5.56 -15.08
N ALA A 133 1.88 5.60 -13.97
CA ALA A 133 0.42 5.51 -13.97
C ALA A 133 -0.30 6.86 -14.19
N LEU A 134 0.31 7.96 -13.78
CA LEU A 134 -0.27 9.30 -13.84
C LEU A 134 0.39 10.14 -14.94
N THR A 135 -0.24 11.27 -15.28
CA THR A 135 0.21 12.14 -16.37
C THR A 135 1.68 12.55 -16.19
N PRO A 136 2.53 12.42 -17.23
CA PRO A 136 3.94 12.77 -17.13
C PRO A 136 4.16 14.21 -16.62
N GLY A 137 5.16 14.39 -15.75
CA GLY A 137 5.52 15.69 -15.19
C GLY A 137 4.62 16.17 -14.04
N THR A 138 3.57 15.44 -13.68
CA THR A 138 2.69 15.79 -12.56
C THR A 138 3.14 15.20 -11.22
N ILE A 139 4.07 14.23 -11.24
CA ILE A 139 4.63 13.58 -10.05
C ILE A 139 6.06 14.07 -9.84
N GLN A 140 6.37 14.45 -8.60
CA GLN A 140 7.70 14.92 -8.20
C GLN A 140 8.09 14.27 -6.87
N ARG A 141 9.34 13.83 -6.76
CA ARG A 141 9.96 13.36 -5.52
C ARG A 141 10.80 14.48 -4.89
N GLU A 142 10.81 14.54 -3.56
CA GLU A 142 11.69 15.42 -2.77
C GLU A 142 11.62 16.90 -3.14
N VAL A 143 10.42 17.46 -3.18
CA VAL A 143 10.27 18.89 -3.45
C VAL A 143 10.61 19.68 -2.17
N ILE A 144 11.67 20.47 -2.23
CA ILE A 144 12.10 21.39 -1.18
C ILE A 144 11.20 22.64 -1.13
N ASP A 145 11.22 23.35 0.01
CA ASP A 145 10.49 24.60 0.26
C ASP A 145 8.96 24.52 0.19
N ILE A 146 8.38 23.33 0.43
CA ILE A 146 6.94 23.19 0.63
C ILE A 146 6.63 23.29 2.12
N ALA A 147 5.90 24.34 2.52
CA ALA A 147 5.54 24.62 3.92
C ALA A 147 6.76 24.62 4.87
N SER A 148 7.89 25.14 4.40
CA SER A 148 9.20 25.17 5.09
C SER A 148 9.84 23.78 5.33
N GLY A 149 9.42 22.75 4.59
CA GLY A 149 9.96 21.40 4.66
C GLY A 149 10.18 20.74 3.29
N ARG A 150 10.52 19.45 3.31
CA ARG A 150 10.67 18.57 2.14
C ARG A 150 9.53 17.55 2.13
N THR A 151 8.76 17.50 1.05
CA THR A 151 7.75 16.45 0.86
C THR A 151 8.38 15.23 0.21
N ASP A 152 7.90 14.03 0.56
CA ASP A 152 8.43 12.81 -0.03
C ASP A 152 7.95 12.65 -1.49
N ILE A 153 6.63 12.67 -1.72
CA ILE A 153 6.03 12.66 -3.07
C ILE A 153 4.96 13.75 -3.18
N THR A 154 5.01 14.50 -4.28
CA THR A 154 4.04 15.53 -4.63
C THR A 154 3.35 15.18 -5.95
N TYR A 155 2.02 15.29 -5.98
CA TYR A 155 1.20 15.19 -7.18
C TYR A 155 0.53 16.54 -7.49
N THR A 156 0.84 17.10 -8.66
CA THR A 156 0.32 18.38 -9.14
C THR A 156 -0.27 18.20 -10.54
N PRO A 157 -1.52 17.72 -10.66
CA PRO A 157 -2.19 17.53 -11.96
C PRO A 157 -2.44 18.83 -12.72
N GLN A 158 -2.60 19.94 -11.99
CA GLN A 158 -2.76 21.27 -12.56
C GLN A 158 -2.27 22.33 -11.56
N PRO A 159 -1.94 23.56 -12.02
CA PRO A 159 -1.56 24.65 -11.12
C PRO A 159 -2.57 24.88 -10.00
N GLY A 160 -2.09 25.05 -8.77
CA GLY A 160 -2.91 25.29 -7.59
C GLY A 160 -3.59 24.06 -6.98
N ASN A 161 -3.51 22.89 -7.62
CA ASN A 161 -4.04 21.65 -7.08
C ASN A 161 -2.89 20.68 -6.78
N ARG A 162 -2.44 20.66 -5.53
CA ARG A 162 -1.27 19.90 -5.09
C ARG A 162 -1.65 18.97 -3.95
N PHE A 163 -1.36 17.69 -4.12
CA PHE A 163 -1.52 16.66 -3.10
C PHE A 163 -0.15 16.13 -2.70
N VAL A 164 -0.05 15.69 -1.44
CA VAL A 164 1.18 15.16 -0.87
C VAL A 164 0.94 13.77 -0.33
N ALA A 165 1.86 12.87 -0.68
CA ALA A 165 2.02 11.59 -0.01
C ALA A 165 3.31 11.66 0.83
N GLU A 166 3.14 11.53 2.15
CA GLU A 166 4.25 11.39 3.10
C GLU A 166 4.54 9.90 3.29
N ILE A 167 5.82 9.54 3.35
CA ILE A 167 6.28 8.18 3.52
C ILE A 167 7.12 8.10 4.80
N LYS A 168 6.81 7.11 5.62
CA LYS A 168 7.54 6.82 6.86
C LYS A 168 7.83 5.34 6.97
N ARG A 169 8.74 5.00 7.87
CA ARG A 169 9.03 3.62 8.25
C ARG A 169 9.02 3.47 9.76
N ARG A 170 8.46 2.35 10.19
CA ARG A 170 8.44 1.95 11.58
C ARG A 170 9.23 0.65 11.77
N SER A 171 10.08 0.61 12.81
CA SER A 171 10.81 -0.60 13.22
C SER A 171 10.01 -1.51 14.15
N SER A 172 8.95 -0.98 14.76
CA SER A 172 7.97 -1.70 15.58
C SER A 172 6.66 -1.84 14.83
N LYS A 173 5.76 -2.70 15.30
CA LYS A 173 4.44 -2.91 14.70
C LYS A 173 3.71 -1.58 14.48
N ALA A 174 3.25 -1.34 13.26
CA ALA A 174 2.55 -0.12 12.86
C ALA A 174 1.06 -0.22 13.19
N THR A 175 0.73 -0.15 14.48
CA THR A 175 -0.68 -0.06 14.91
C THR A 175 -1.25 1.32 14.56
N ARG A 176 -2.57 1.39 14.35
CA ARG A 176 -3.27 2.64 14.07
C ARG A 176 -2.90 3.78 15.02
N ILE A 177 -3.03 3.55 16.33
CA ILE A 177 -2.70 4.54 17.37
C ILE A 177 -1.25 5.01 17.26
N ALA A 178 -0.31 4.09 17.03
CA ALA A 178 1.10 4.42 17.00
C ALA A 178 1.47 5.20 15.72
N VAL A 179 0.89 4.84 14.58
CA VAL A 179 1.05 5.55 13.31
C VAL A 179 0.46 6.95 13.40
N GLU A 180 -0.76 7.07 13.92
CA GLU A 180 -1.45 8.35 14.06
C GLU A 180 -0.69 9.30 14.99
N ARG A 181 -0.25 8.81 16.15
CA ARG A 181 0.52 9.59 17.12
C ARG A 181 1.85 10.09 16.55
N ASP A 182 2.61 9.23 15.88
CA ASP A 182 4.00 9.50 15.54
C ASP A 182 4.16 10.27 14.22
N TYR A 183 3.23 10.10 13.26
CA TYR A 183 3.46 10.54 11.88
C TYR A 183 2.40 11.52 11.32
N LEU A 184 1.17 11.54 11.85
CA LEU A 184 0.15 12.48 11.36
C LEU A 184 0.51 13.96 11.52
N PRO A 185 1.15 14.41 12.61
CA PRO A 185 1.52 15.82 12.74
C PRO A 185 2.38 16.30 11.57
N GLN A 186 3.32 15.46 11.12
CA GLN A 186 4.18 15.77 9.97
C GLN A 186 3.39 15.69 8.65
N ALA A 187 2.67 14.60 8.41
CA ALA A 187 1.93 14.39 7.16
C ALA A 187 0.88 15.47 6.88
N THR A 188 0.33 16.09 7.92
CA THR A 188 -0.71 17.12 7.80
C THR A 188 -0.16 18.54 7.59
N ASN A 189 1.15 18.77 7.75
CA ASN A 189 1.73 20.11 7.57
C ASN A 189 1.61 20.61 6.13
N TYR A 190 1.61 19.70 5.16
CA TYR A 190 1.66 20.05 3.74
C TYR A 190 0.29 20.36 3.12
N THR A 191 -0.80 20.06 3.82
CA THR A 191 -2.17 20.40 3.38
C THR A 191 -2.62 21.77 3.88
N ALA A 192 -1.71 22.60 4.42
CA ALA A 192 -2.03 23.94 4.89
C ALA A 192 -2.35 24.94 3.75
N THR A 193 -1.85 24.69 2.53
CA THR A 193 -1.96 25.63 1.39
C THR A 193 -2.61 25.02 0.14
N GLY A 194 -3.10 23.79 0.23
CA GLY A 194 -3.78 23.06 -0.84
C GLY A 194 -5.06 22.42 -0.34
N PRO A 195 -5.68 21.53 -1.14
CA PRO A 195 -6.83 20.77 -0.69
C PRO A 195 -6.55 20.02 0.62
N PRO A 196 -7.53 19.85 1.52
CA PRO A 196 -7.33 19.26 2.85
C PRO A 196 -7.27 17.72 2.79
N PHE A 197 -6.68 17.16 1.74
CA PHE A 197 -6.56 15.73 1.50
C PHE A 197 -5.09 15.35 1.33
N GLY A 198 -4.67 14.28 1.99
CA GLY A 198 -3.29 13.81 1.90
C GLY A 198 -3.17 12.31 2.13
N ILE A 199 -2.00 11.77 1.81
CA ILE A 199 -1.71 10.35 1.94
C ILE A 199 -0.52 10.18 2.89
N LEU A 200 -0.60 9.18 3.77
CA LEU A 200 0.52 8.75 4.60
C LEU A 200 0.74 7.25 4.39
N ILE A 201 1.91 6.87 3.89
CA ILE A 201 2.31 5.47 3.77
C ILE A 201 3.35 5.13 4.83
N VAL A 202 3.14 4.04 5.56
CA VAL A 202 4.08 3.56 6.58
C VAL A 202 4.57 2.16 6.26
N GLY A 203 5.87 2.02 6.02
CA GLY A 203 6.54 0.72 5.97
C GLY A 203 6.63 0.10 7.38
N ASP A 204 5.90 -0.98 7.62
CA ASP A 204 5.93 -1.73 8.88
C ASP A 204 6.99 -2.83 8.83
N HIS A 205 8.15 -2.54 9.42
CA HIS A 205 9.26 -3.47 9.59
C HIS A 205 9.18 -4.23 10.93
N GLY A 206 8.06 -4.11 11.64
CA GLY A 206 7.83 -4.77 12.92
C GLY A 206 7.89 -6.30 12.85
N PRO A 207 8.08 -6.97 14.00
CA PRO A 207 8.05 -8.42 14.06
C PRO A 207 6.61 -8.92 13.84
N HIS A 208 6.28 -9.31 12.61
CA HIS A 208 4.97 -9.84 12.19
C HIS A 208 4.71 -11.27 12.70
N THR A 209 5.01 -11.54 13.98
CA THR A 209 5.02 -12.89 14.57
C THR A 209 3.64 -13.53 14.70
N ALA A 210 2.57 -12.74 14.62
CA ALA A 210 1.19 -13.20 14.60
C ALA A 210 0.60 -13.28 13.17
N GLY A 211 1.45 -13.17 12.14
CA GLY A 211 1.05 -13.00 10.75
C GLY A 211 0.90 -11.53 10.35
N TYR A 212 0.60 -11.32 9.07
CA TYR A 212 0.41 -9.99 8.48
C TYR A 212 -1.04 -9.53 8.61
N THR A 213 -1.21 -8.23 8.87
CA THR A 213 -2.52 -7.58 8.83
C THR A 213 -3.09 -7.61 7.41
N SER A 214 -4.42 -7.68 7.25
CA SER A 214 -5.04 -7.64 5.93
C SER A 214 -4.96 -6.24 5.30
N LEU A 215 -5.08 -6.12 3.97
CA LEU A 215 -5.08 -4.81 3.31
C LEU A 215 -6.18 -3.88 3.88
N ASP A 216 -7.37 -4.42 4.12
CA ASP A 216 -8.51 -3.64 4.65
C ASP A 216 -8.22 -3.07 6.04
N ASP A 217 -7.52 -3.83 6.90
CA ASP A 217 -7.14 -3.39 8.24
C ASP A 217 -5.90 -2.49 8.23
N SER A 218 -5.21 -2.41 7.09
CA SER A 218 -3.98 -1.64 6.90
C SER A 218 -4.22 -0.29 6.24
N VAL A 219 -5.45 -0.02 5.79
CA VAL A 219 -5.82 1.25 5.14
C VAL A 219 -7.01 1.88 5.83
N TRP A 220 -6.88 3.14 6.25
CA TRP A 220 -7.98 3.86 6.90
C TRP A 220 -7.85 5.37 6.69
N ILE A 221 -8.92 6.11 7.00
CA ILE A 221 -8.92 7.58 7.01
C ILE A 221 -8.86 8.07 8.46
N THR A 222 -8.04 9.10 8.69
CA THR A 222 -8.02 9.83 9.95
C THR A 222 -8.30 11.32 9.70
N PRO A 223 -9.38 11.88 10.26
CA PRO A 223 -9.62 13.32 10.22
C PRO A 223 -8.68 14.03 11.20
N VAL A 224 -8.09 15.14 10.76
CA VAL A 224 -7.20 15.98 11.57
C VAL A 224 -7.66 17.41 11.53
N THR A 225 -7.95 17.96 12.71
CA THR A 225 -8.43 19.33 12.91
C THR A 225 -7.50 20.06 13.87
N ARG A 226 -7.03 21.26 13.51
CA ARG A 226 -6.13 22.07 14.34
C ARG A 226 -6.85 23.22 15.06
N SER A 227 -8.07 23.55 14.66
CA SER A 227 -8.93 24.49 15.37
C SER A 227 -10.41 24.12 15.25
N PRO A 228 -11.28 24.54 16.19
CA PRO A 228 -12.70 24.18 16.17
C PRO A 228 -13.47 24.63 14.92
N THR A 229 -12.94 25.59 14.16
CA THR A 229 -13.58 26.17 12.98
C THR A 229 -12.94 25.71 11.67
N GLU A 230 -11.89 24.89 11.73
CA GLU A 230 -11.19 24.40 10.54
C GLU A 230 -11.92 23.19 9.95
N THR A 231 -12.12 23.19 8.64
CA THR A 231 -12.53 21.99 7.89
C THR A 231 -11.52 20.87 8.14
N PRO A 232 -11.93 19.68 8.63
CA PRO A 232 -11.00 18.61 8.91
C PRO A 232 -10.19 18.21 7.69
N ARG A 233 -8.87 18.05 7.89
CA ARG A 233 -7.98 17.43 6.91
C ARG A 233 -8.20 15.92 6.94
N LEU A 234 -8.48 15.31 5.80
CA LEU A 234 -8.66 13.86 5.71
C LEU A 234 -7.37 13.22 5.20
N MET A 235 -6.71 12.48 6.09
CA MET A 235 -5.49 11.76 5.76
C MET A 235 -5.83 10.29 5.48
N VAL A 236 -5.57 9.83 4.27
CA VAL A 236 -5.64 8.40 3.95
C VAL A 236 -4.31 7.77 4.36
N ILE A 237 -4.37 6.81 5.27
CA ILE A 237 -3.20 6.13 5.82
C ILE A 237 -3.16 4.72 5.26
N GLY A 238 -2.00 4.29 4.77
CA GLY A 238 -1.73 2.93 4.32
C GLY A 238 -0.49 2.35 4.99
N VAL A 239 -0.63 1.20 5.65
CA VAL A 239 0.48 0.47 6.26
C VAL A 239 0.90 -0.66 5.33
N LEU A 240 2.18 -0.71 4.96
CA LEU A 240 2.75 -1.75 4.11
C LEU A 240 3.72 -2.60 4.92
N PRO A 241 3.47 -3.90 5.14
CA PRO A 241 4.47 -4.79 5.72
C PRO A 241 5.71 -4.89 4.82
N ILE A 242 6.89 -4.61 5.38
CA ILE A 242 8.18 -4.68 4.69
C ILE A 242 9.14 -5.54 5.51
N GLY A 243 10.32 -5.87 4.97
CA GLY A 243 11.29 -6.65 5.75
C GLY A 243 10.82 -8.08 6.03
N ARG A 244 9.89 -8.61 5.24
CA ARG A 244 9.18 -9.86 5.54
C ARG A 244 10.18 -11.04 5.54
N PRO A 245 10.21 -11.91 6.57
CA PRO A 245 11.00 -13.13 6.52
C PRO A 245 10.64 -13.98 5.30
N THR A 246 11.60 -14.76 4.81
CA THR A 246 11.31 -15.71 3.74
C THR A 246 10.42 -16.83 4.28
N PRO A 247 9.58 -17.49 3.46
CA PRO A 247 8.76 -18.61 3.90
C PRO A 247 9.55 -19.73 4.61
N SER A 248 10.80 -19.96 4.18
CA SER A 248 11.73 -20.89 4.84
C SER A 248 12.07 -20.52 6.28
N ASP A 249 12.06 -19.23 6.63
CA ASP A 249 12.35 -18.75 7.98
C ASP A 249 11.15 -18.88 8.94
N VAL A 250 9.93 -19.04 8.38
CA VAL A 250 8.68 -19.17 9.14
C VAL A 250 8.45 -20.62 9.62
N THR A 251 9.25 -21.59 9.13
CA THR A 251 9.08 -23.01 9.46
C THR A 251 9.87 -23.40 10.72
N THR A 252 9.33 -23.10 11.91
CA THR A 252 9.51 -23.96 13.09
C THR A 252 8.34 -23.73 14.04
N PRO A 253 7.39 -24.67 14.16
CA PRO A 253 6.50 -24.72 15.31
C PRO A 253 7.36 -24.81 16.58
N ALA A 254 7.07 -24.00 17.59
CA ALA A 254 7.80 -23.94 18.85
C ALA A 254 7.83 -25.26 19.65
N SER A 255 7.22 -26.34 19.15
CA SER A 255 7.13 -27.65 19.81
C SER A 255 8.24 -28.65 19.47
N GLU A 256 9.09 -28.44 18.46
CA GLU A 256 10.07 -29.47 18.06
C GLU A 256 11.52 -29.25 18.51
N ARG A 257 11.84 -28.12 19.17
CA ARG A 257 13.22 -27.85 19.65
C ARG A 257 13.65 -28.70 20.86
N LYS A 258 12.84 -29.65 21.34
CA LYS A 258 13.16 -30.45 22.53
C LYS A 258 13.70 -31.86 22.28
N TYR A 259 13.82 -32.32 21.04
CA TYR A 259 14.21 -33.72 20.78
C TYR A 259 15.36 -33.98 19.80
N ASP A 260 16.18 -32.97 19.50
CA ASP A 260 17.38 -33.26 18.69
C ASP A 260 18.62 -32.56 19.23
N ARG A 261 19.28 -33.25 20.18
CA ARG A 261 20.75 -33.37 20.32
C ARG A 261 21.07 -34.17 21.59
N ALA A 262 20.96 -35.49 21.51
CA ALA A 262 21.79 -36.35 22.34
C ALA A 262 23.12 -36.61 21.59
N PRO A 263 24.29 -36.37 22.20
CA PRO A 263 25.56 -36.64 21.54
C PRO A 263 25.74 -38.15 21.38
N ARG A 264 25.94 -38.62 20.14
CA ARG A 264 26.37 -40.00 19.87
C ARG A 264 27.75 -40.21 20.48
N GLN A 265 27.80 -40.85 21.64
CA GLN A 265 29.03 -41.41 22.18
C GLN A 265 29.57 -42.46 21.20
N ARG A 266 30.72 -42.15 20.58
CA ARG A 266 31.54 -43.11 19.85
C ARG A 266 32.20 -44.03 20.88
N THR A 267 31.63 -45.21 21.09
CA THR A 267 32.27 -46.29 21.84
C THR A 267 33.45 -46.84 21.04
N ARG A 268 34.66 -46.64 21.57
CA ARG A 268 35.86 -47.41 21.22
C ARG A 268 35.59 -48.89 21.55
N ARG A 269 35.69 -49.78 20.56
CA ARG A 269 36.01 -51.20 20.82
C ARG A 269 37.46 -51.47 20.46
N LYS A 270 38.13 -52.13 21.40
CA LYS A 270 39.52 -52.58 21.43
C LYS A 270 39.47 -54.11 21.39
N GLY A 271 40.36 -54.74 20.63
CA GLY A 271 40.61 -56.20 20.57
C GLY A 271 40.93 -56.62 19.13
N SER A 272 42.20 -56.87 18.76
CA SER A 272 42.98 -58.13 18.95
C SER A 272 42.44 -59.25 18.03
N ASP A 273 43.17 -59.98 17.19
CA ASP A 273 44.58 -60.21 16.87
C ASP A 273 44.64 -60.87 15.47
N GLY A 274 45.81 -60.95 14.83
CA GLY A 274 46.05 -61.98 13.80
C GLY A 274 46.97 -61.59 12.64
N GLU A 275 48.28 -61.52 12.90
CA GLU A 275 49.37 -61.67 11.92
C GLU A 275 49.32 -63.04 11.21
N LEU A 276 49.33 -63.09 9.87
CA LEU A 276 50.43 -63.54 8.97
C LEU A 276 50.34 -65.03 8.51
N PRO A 277 51.02 -65.48 7.42
CA PRO A 277 51.74 -64.75 6.35
C PRO A 277 51.45 -65.22 4.89
N LEU A 278 52.10 -64.49 3.99
CA LEU A 278 52.46 -64.72 2.58
C LEU A 278 52.66 -66.19 2.13
N HIS A 279 52.08 -66.52 0.98
CA HIS A 279 52.80 -66.89 -0.26
C HIS A 279 51.91 -66.65 -1.48
#